data_AF-A0A924IZ11-F1
#
_entry.id   AF-A0A924IZ11-F1
#
_cell.length_a   1.000
_cell.length_b   1.000
_cell.length_c   1.000
_cell.angle_alpha   90.00
_cell.angle_beta   90.00
_cell.angle_gamma   90.00
#
_symmetry.space_group_name_H-M   'P 1'
#
loop_
_entity.id
_entity.type
_entity.pdbx_description
1 polymer ?
#
loop_
_entity_poly.entity_id
_entity_poly.type
_entity_poly.pdbx_seq_one_letter_code
_entity_poly.pdbx_strand_id
1 'polypeptide(L)'
;TKGRNRGMYLENFKMGQGDYSGVPGWKNDGAPTTSDVKQFPSNDLGIYGMFGNVAEWTADVYRPIIDEDASDFNYFRGNVTRTIEKNADGTYKKVEGNTVKYDTLSDGRLVYRNLPGSYAKEITADNRNFRDGDFQSSLDAGYGREQDSTTAAYNMYNASKKKFIVDSRGRVILQKDTKMRTTKISDEVRVVKGGSWLDTAYWLDPGQRRFKDESRGFGWIGFRVAQDAKSQNKGRTKR
;
A
#
# COMPACT_ATOMS: atom_id res chain seq x y z
N THR A 1 -15.70 -23.43 -15.62
CA THR A 1 -15.15 -24.81 -15.53
C THR A 1 -16.08 -25.81 -16.19
N LYS A 2 -15.57 -26.77 -16.97
CA LYS A 2 -16.33 -27.93 -17.48
C LYS A 2 -15.99 -29.17 -16.64
N GLY A 3 -16.92 -30.12 -16.47
CA GLY A 3 -16.72 -31.36 -15.71
C GLY A 3 -16.99 -31.24 -14.19
N ARG A 4 -16.41 -32.14 -13.39
CA ARG A 4 -16.65 -32.33 -11.93
C ARG A 4 -16.54 -31.05 -11.08
N ASN A 5 -15.83 -30.03 -11.57
CA ASN A 5 -15.59 -28.76 -10.89
C ASN A 5 -16.54 -27.64 -11.35
N ARG A 6 -17.62 -27.96 -12.06
CA ARG A 6 -18.63 -26.99 -12.50
C ARG A 6 -19.51 -26.60 -11.32
N GLY A 7 -19.57 -25.31 -10.99
CA GLY A 7 -20.30 -24.78 -9.84
C GLY A 7 -19.47 -24.67 -8.55
N MET A 8 -18.20 -25.11 -8.59
CA MET A 8 -17.27 -24.87 -7.49
C MET A 8 -16.69 -23.46 -7.54
N TYR A 9 -16.54 -22.83 -6.38
CA TYR A 9 -15.78 -21.60 -6.28
C TYR A 9 -14.29 -21.92 -6.42
N LEU A 10 -13.60 -21.19 -7.29
CA LEU A 10 -12.14 -21.26 -7.43
C LEU A 10 -11.43 -20.30 -6.44
N GLU A 11 -12.25 -19.58 -5.69
CA GLU A 11 -11.89 -18.52 -4.75
C GLU A 11 -12.31 -18.96 -3.34
N ASN A 12 -11.44 -18.77 -2.36
CA ASN A 12 -11.76 -18.99 -0.96
C ASN A 12 -12.30 -17.68 -0.35
N PHE A 13 -13.57 -17.69 0.06
CA PHE A 13 -14.21 -16.59 0.78
C PHE A 13 -15.30 -17.12 1.71
N LYS A 14 -15.63 -16.32 2.72
CA LYS A 14 -16.63 -16.65 3.71
C LYS A 14 -18.03 -16.55 3.11
N MET A 15 -18.74 -17.66 3.03
CA MET A 15 -20.07 -17.75 2.45
C MET A 15 -21.17 -17.25 3.41
N GLY A 16 -20.93 -17.40 4.71
CA GLY A 16 -21.85 -17.00 5.76
C GLY A 16 -21.20 -17.03 7.15
N GLN A 17 -21.93 -16.64 8.19
CA GLN A 17 -21.42 -16.75 9.56
C GLN A 17 -21.16 -18.23 9.90
N GLY A 18 -19.90 -18.56 10.23
CA GLY A 18 -19.49 -19.93 10.57
C GLY A 18 -19.23 -20.84 9.36
N ASP A 19 -19.52 -20.39 8.14
CA ASP A 19 -19.32 -21.17 6.92
C ASP A 19 -18.13 -20.66 6.10
N TYR A 20 -17.04 -21.43 6.16
CA TYR A 20 -15.73 -21.12 5.57
C TYR A 20 -15.35 -22.07 4.41
N SER A 21 -16.18 -23.07 4.07
CA SER A 21 -15.85 -24.03 3.01
C SER A 21 -17.08 -24.77 2.44
N GLY A 22 -18.29 -24.35 2.80
CA GLY A 22 -19.55 -25.01 2.47
C GLY A 22 -20.02 -26.02 3.53
N VAL A 23 -21.16 -26.65 3.24
CA VAL A 23 -21.82 -27.63 4.11
C VAL A 23 -20.92 -28.87 4.32
N PRO A 24 -20.83 -29.44 5.54
CA PRO A 24 -20.09 -30.68 5.79
C PRO A 24 -20.46 -31.78 4.77
N GLY A 25 -19.45 -32.35 4.10
CA GLY A 25 -19.63 -33.35 3.03
C GLY A 25 -19.49 -32.79 1.60
N TRP A 26 -19.66 -31.48 1.40
CA TRP A 26 -19.41 -30.79 0.13
C TRP A 26 -18.54 -29.56 0.36
N LYS A 27 -17.21 -29.77 0.33
CA LYS A 27 -16.23 -28.67 0.35
C LYS A 27 -16.24 -27.97 -1.01
N ASN A 28 -16.66 -26.71 -1.04
CA ASN A 28 -16.85 -25.97 -2.29
C ASN A 28 -15.55 -25.35 -2.83
N ASP A 29 -14.59 -25.04 -1.94
CA ASP A 29 -13.31 -24.37 -2.24
C ASP A 29 -12.06 -25.17 -1.80
N GLY A 30 -12.24 -26.26 -1.03
CA GLY A 30 -11.18 -27.21 -0.66
C GLY A 30 -10.19 -26.74 0.40
N ALA A 31 -10.19 -25.46 0.80
CA ALA A 31 -9.33 -24.91 1.84
C ALA A 31 -10.04 -23.78 2.61
N PRO A 32 -10.29 -23.90 3.92
CA PRO A 32 -10.96 -22.86 4.72
C PRO A 32 -10.09 -21.63 5.02
N THR A 33 -8.79 -21.70 4.70
CA THR A 33 -7.80 -20.64 4.93
C THR A 33 -6.86 -20.53 3.72
N THR A 34 -5.62 -20.12 3.89
CA THR A 34 -4.62 -20.14 2.82
C THR A 34 -4.44 -21.55 2.24
N SER A 35 -4.36 -21.64 0.91
CA SER A 35 -4.03 -22.85 0.16
C SER A 35 -2.56 -22.84 -0.27
N ASP A 36 -2.03 -24.02 -0.57
CA ASP A 36 -0.67 -24.16 -1.07
C ASP A 36 -0.52 -23.61 -2.50
N VAL A 37 0.65 -23.06 -2.81
CA VAL A 37 0.96 -22.56 -4.15
C VAL A 37 0.90 -23.73 -5.15
N LYS A 38 0.27 -23.50 -6.31
CA LYS A 38 0.02 -24.50 -7.39
C LYS A 38 -1.09 -25.52 -7.13
N GLN A 39 -1.88 -25.37 -6.08
CA GLN A 39 -3.05 -26.22 -5.86
C GLN A 39 -4.13 -26.02 -6.94
N PHE A 40 -4.28 -24.79 -7.46
CA PHE A 40 -5.20 -24.45 -8.55
C PHE A 40 -4.48 -24.30 -9.90
N PRO A 41 -5.18 -24.51 -11.04
CA PRO A 41 -4.60 -24.36 -12.37
C PRO A 41 -3.95 -22.98 -12.58
N SER A 42 -2.90 -22.93 -13.39
CA SER A 42 -2.30 -21.67 -13.82
C SER A 42 -3.23 -20.89 -14.76
N ASN A 43 -3.05 -19.58 -14.84
CA ASN A 43 -3.58 -18.79 -15.95
C ASN A 43 -2.84 -19.09 -17.26
N ASP A 44 -3.26 -18.47 -18.36
CA ASP A 44 -2.66 -18.64 -19.70
C ASP A 44 -1.18 -18.23 -19.78
N LEU A 45 -0.68 -17.49 -18.78
CA LEU A 45 0.71 -17.07 -18.65
C LEU A 45 1.55 -18.05 -17.80
N GLY A 46 0.98 -19.18 -17.37
CA GLY A 46 1.65 -20.16 -16.51
C GLY A 46 1.80 -19.71 -15.05
N ILE A 47 1.11 -18.64 -14.64
CA ILE A 47 1.13 -18.12 -13.27
C ILE A 47 0.07 -18.86 -12.44
N TYR A 48 0.52 -19.51 -11.36
CA TYR A 48 -0.33 -20.26 -10.44
C TYR A 48 -0.86 -19.36 -9.32
N GLY A 49 -1.98 -19.76 -8.71
CA GLY A 49 -2.57 -19.02 -7.57
C GLY A 49 -3.27 -17.72 -7.96
N MET A 50 -3.50 -17.49 -9.25
CA MET A 50 -4.16 -16.27 -9.74
C MET A 50 -5.67 -16.25 -9.46
N PHE A 51 -6.31 -17.42 -9.47
CA PHE A 51 -7.75 -17.59 -9.19
C PHE A 51 -8.09 -17.58 -7.69
N GLY A 52 -7.10 -17.61 -6.80
CA GLY A 52 -7.34 -17.47 -5.37
C GLY A 52 -7.66 -16.01 -5.02
N ASN A 53 -8.35 -15.81 -3.91
CA ASN A 53 -8.54 -14.48 -3.33
C ASN A 53 -7.29 -14.04 -2.57
N VAL A 54 -6.86 -12.80 -2.78
CA VAL A 54 -5.86 -12.16 -1.91
C VAL A 54 -6.34 -10.76 -1.61
N ALA A 55 -6.39 -10.45 -0.31
CA ALA A 55 -6.47 -9.09 0.14
C ALA A 55 -5.06 -8.51 0.15
N GLU A 56 -4.84 -7.44 -0.58
CA GLU A 56 -3.51 -6.85 -0.74
C GLU A 56 -3.49 -5.37 -0.39
N TRP A 57 -2.38 -4.95 0.20
CA TRP A 57 -2.05 -3.55 0.35
C TRP A 57 -1.85 -2.92 -1.02
N THR A 58 -2.48 -1.77 -1.25
CA THR A 58 -2.15 -0.93 -2.39
C THR A 58 -1.32 0.27 -1.94
N ALA A 59 -0.59 0.88 -2.87
CA ALA A 59 0.14 2.10 -2.58
C ALA A 59 -0.79 3.32 -2.35
N ASP A 60 -2.08 3.19 -2.72
CA ASP A 60 -3.06 4.28 -2.68
C ASP A 60 -3.44 4.64 -1.23
N VAL A 61 -3.41 5.92 -0.91
CA VAL A 61 -3.86 6.44 0.38
C VAL A 61 -5.39 6.45 0.39
N TYR A 62 -6.01 5.91 1.43
CA TYR A 62 -7.45 5.88 1.53
C TYR A 62 -8.06 7.27 1.73
N ARG A 63 -9.15 7.52 1.00
CA ARG A 63 -10.02 8.68 1.12
C ARG A 63 -11.48 8.24 1.03
N PRO A 64 -12.36 8.63 1.98
CA PRO A 64 -13.79 8.39 1.92
C PRO A 64 -14.47 8.92 0.66
N ILE A 65 -14.09 10.12 0.24
CA ILE A 65 -14.64 10.79 -0.93
C ILE A 65 -13.52 10.81 -1.97
N ILE A 66 -13.79 10.20 -3.12
CA ILE A 66 -13.01 10.43 -4.34
C ILE A 66 -13.66 11.64 -5.00
N ASP A 67 -12.87 12.67 -5.24
CA ASP A 67 -13.37 13.91 -5.86
C ASP A 67 -13.93 13.64 -7.26
N GLU A 68 -14.91 14.42 -7.71
CA GLU A 68 -15.48 14.27 -9.05
C GLU A 68 -14.44 14.62 -10.13
N ASP A 69 -13.54 15.55 -9.81
CA ASP A 69 -12.39 15.95 -10.65
C ASP A 69 -11.32 14.85 -10.81
N ALA A 70 -11.41 13.78 -10.02
CA ALA A 70 -10.43 12.68 -9.95
C ALA A 70 -10.86 11.42 -10.72
N SER A 71 -11.91 11.49 -11.53
CA SER A 71 -12.56 10.35 -12.18
C SER A 71 -11.80 9.80 -13.40
N ASP A 72 -10.50 9.53 -13.28
CA ASP A 72 -9.75 8.79 -14.30
C ASP A 72 -9.63 7.29 -13.94
N PHE A 73 -9.48 6.43 -14.95
CA PHE A 73 -9.56 4.96 -14.86
C PHE A 73 -8.58 4.32 -13.87
N ASN A 74 -7.55 5.05 -13.41
CA ASN A 74 -6.57 4.59 -12.43
C ASN A 74 -6.20 5.71 -11.46
N TYR A 75 -7.19 6.31 -10.81
CA TYR A 75 -6.91 7.34 -9.82
C TYR A 75 -5.99 6.83 -8.71
N PHE A 76 -4.83 7.47 -8.56
CA PHE A 76 -3.82 7.12 -7.57
C PHE A 76 -3.43 8.33 -6.72
N ARG A 77 -3.56 8.23 -5.40
CA ARG A 77 -3.00 9.19 -4.44
C ARG A 77 -1.97 8.50 -3.57
N GLY A 78 -0.75 9.00 -3.57
CA GLY A 78 0.35 8.26 -2.95
C GLY A 78 1.75 8.69 -3.36
N ASN A 79 1.87 9.61 -4.33
CA ASN A 79 3.15 9.95 -4.93
C ASN A 79 4.04 10.72 -3.95
N VAL A 80 5.16 10.09 -3.59
CA VAL A 80 6.26 10.74 -2.87
C VAL A 80 7.46 10.75 -3.81
N THR A 81 7.83 11.93 -4.30
CA THR A 81 8.94 12.09 -5.25
C THR A 81 10.24 12.15 -4.47
N ARG A 82 11.19 11.29 -4.85
CA ARG A 82 12.51 11.21 -4.21
C ARG A 82 13.62 11.45 -5.21
N THR A 83 14.54 12.36 -4.90
CA THR A 83 15.74 12.62 -5.70
C THR A 83 16.97 12.02 -5.03
N ILE A 84 17.98 11.70 -5.82
CA ILE A 84 19.24 11.18 -5.31
C ILE A 84 20.08 12.36 -4.78
N GLU A 85 20.53 12.28 -3.52
CA GLU A 85 21.44 13.26 -2.91
C GLU A 85 22.77 13.27 -3.69
N LYS A 86 23.26 14.47 -4.03
CA LYS A 86 24.58 14.68 -4.65
C LYS A 86 25.56 15.23 -3.63
N ASN A 87 26.83 14.84 -3.73
CA ASN A 87 27.94 15.43 -3.00
C ASN A 87 28.27 16.82 -3.56
N ALA A 88 29.07 17.60 -2.84
CA ALA A 88 29.55 18.91 -3.29
C ALA A 88 30.28 18.83 -4.66
N ASP A 89 30.92 17.69 -4.93
CA ASP A 89 31.65 17.42 -6.18
C ASP A 89 30.74 16.94 -7.33
N GLY A 90 29.41 16.94 -7.14
CA GLY A 90 28.43 16.54 -8.16
C GLY A 90 28.23 15.03 -8.33
N THR A 91 29.02 14.20 -7.64
CA THR A 91 28.85 12.73 -7.62
C THR A 91 27.65 12.31 -6.75
N TYR A 92 27.05 11.15 -7.03
CA TYR A 92 25.94 10.63 -6.23
C TYR A 92 26.42 10.09 -4.89
N LYS A 93 25.74 10.49 -3.81
CA LYS A 93 26.08 10.06 -2.46
C LYS A 93 25.63 8.63 -2.23
N LYS A 94 26.58 7.73 -1.95
CA LYS A 94 26.30 6.35 -1.57
C LYS A 94 26.13 6.25 -0.05
N VAL A 95 25.19 5.42 0.37
CA VAL A 95 24.97 5.13 1.79
C VAL A 95 25.97 4.07 2.21
N GLU A 96 26.92 4.46 3.05
CA GLU A 96 27.90 3.56 3.64
C GLU A 96 27.37 2.99 4.96
N GLY A 97 27.88 1.83 5.38
CA GLY A 97 27.33 1.10 6.54
C GLY A 97 27.29 1.88 7.85
N ASN A 98 28.16 2.89 8.02
CA ASN A 98 28.19 3.76 9.20
C ASN A 98 27.33 5.03 9.07
N THR A 99 26.78 5.36 7.90
CA THR A 99 26.02 6.60 7.65
C THR A 99 24.54 6.35 7.34
N VAL A 100 24.05 5.15 7.66
CA VAL A 100 22.68 4.75 7.36
C VAL A 100 21.70 5.59 8.18
N LYS A 101 20.88 6.39 7.49
CA LYS A 101 19.77 7.14 8.09
C LYS A 101 18.57 6.22 8.30
N TYR A 102 17.87 6.39 9.43
CA TYR A 102 16.64 5.68 9.74
C TYR A 102 15.44 6.62 9.65
N ASP A 103 14.34 6.13 9.10
CA ASP A 103 13.03 6.75 9.22
C ASP A 103 12.26 6.11 10.36
N THR A 104 11.51 6.94 11.09
CA THR A 104 10.61 6.45 12.15
C THR A 104 9.24 6.24 11.52
N LEU A 105 8.77 5.00 11.49
CA LEU A 105 7.42 4.66 11.05
C LEU A 105 6.37 5.24 12.00
N SER A 106 5.11 5.26 11.56
CA SER A 106 4.00 5.77 12.36
C SER A 106 3.68 4.93 13.61
N ASP A 107 4.34 3.79 13.82
CA ASP A 107 4.28 3.01 15.05
C ASP A 107 5.54 3.16 15.93
N GLY A 108 6.51 3.98 15.51
CA GLY A 108 7.75 4.23 16.22
C GLY A 108 8.89 3.26 15.87
N ARG A 109 8.67 2.28 14.99
CA ARG A 109 9.75 1.39 14.51
C ARG A 109 10.70 2.16 13.60
N LEU A 110 11.99 1.90 13.74
CA LEU A 110 13.01 2.43 12.84
C LEU A 110 13.14 1.54 11.61
N VAL A 111 13.08 2.14 10.43
CA VAL A 111 13.30 1.48 9.14
C VAL A 111 14.41 2.19 8.40
N TYR A 112 15.25 1.42 7.70
CA TYR A 112 16.28 1.97 6.84
C TYR A 112 15.67 2.91 5.79
N ARG A 113 16.09 4.18 5.78
CA ARG A 113 15.67 5.11 4.73
C ARG A 113 16.18 4.67 3.37
N ASN A 114 17.41 4.17 3.34
CA ASN A 114 18.10 3.64 2.17
C ASN A 114 18.95 2.44 2.62
N LEU A 115 19.02 1.39 1.80
CA LEU A 115 19.83 0.22 2.13
C LEU A 115 21.33 0.55 2.02
N PRO A 116 22.21 -0.06 2.83
CA PRO A 116 23.65 0.05 2.66
C PRO A 116 24.07 -0.32 1.22
N GLY A 117 24.91 0.50 0.60
CA GLY A 117 25.34 0.35 -0.80
C GLY A 117 24.42 0.97 -1.85
N SER A 118 23.22 1.43 -1.47
CA SER A 118 22.34 2.19 -2.36
C SER A 118 22.66 3.69 -2.34
N TYR A 119 22.19 4.42 -3.34
CA TYR A 119 22.30 5.87 -3.36
C TYR A 119 21.33 6.50 -2.36
N ALA A 120 21.81 7.48 -1.60
CA ALA A 120 20.99 8.23 -0.65
C ALA A 120 19.91 8.99 -1.42
N LYS A 121 18.65 8.76 -1.06
CA LYS A 121 17.50 9.49 -1.59
C LYS A 121 16.89 10.39 -0.54
N GLU A 122 16.54 11.60 -0.95
CA GLU A 122 15.80 12.59 -0.17
C GLU A 122 14.39 12.78 -0.76
N ILE A 123 13.40 13.02 0.10
CA ILE A 123 12.05 13.33 -0.34
C ILE A 123 12.06 14.78 -0.83
N THR A 124 11.79 14.95 -2.12
CA THR A 124 11.66 16.29 -2.72
C THR A 124 10.24 16.78 -2.55
N ALA A 125 9.25 15.94 -2.93
CA ALA A 125 7.81 16.25 -2.94
C ALA A 125 7.00 15.19 -2.21
N ASP A 126 5.95 15.59 -1.49
CA ASP A 126 5.00 14.66 -0.88
C ASP A 126 3.56 14.95 -1.37
N ASN A 127 3.23 14.46 -2.56
CA ASN A 127 1.92 14.67 -3.18
C ASN A 127 0.88 13.62 -2.71
N ARG A 128 0.97 13.16 -1.46
CA ARG A 128 -0.01 12.22 -0.88
C ARG A 128 -1.32 12.92 -0.49
N ASN A 129 -1.24 14.19 -0.11
CA ASN A 129 -2.40 14.99 0.23
C ASN A 129 -2.68 16.07 -0.81
N PHE A 130 -3.91 16.58 -0.81
CA PHE A 130 -4.30 17.68 -1.70
C PHE A 130 -4.23 18.98 -0.91
N ARG A 131 -3.44 19.95 -1.39
CA ARG A 131 -3.27 21.28 -0.77
C ARG A 131 -2.71 21.24 0.66
N ASP A 132 -1.75 20.37 0.96
CA ASP A 132 -1.05 20.37 2.26
C ASP A 132 0.02 21.47 2.38
N GLY A 133 0.22 22.25 1.31
CA GLY A 133 1.07 23.44 1.34
C GLY A 133 2.56 23.12 1.26
N ASP A 134 2.94 21.92 0.82
CA ASP A 134 4.31 21.69 0.38
C ASP A 134 4.63 22.57 -0.86
N PHE A 135 5.89 22.99 -0.99
CA PHE A 135 6.29 23.96 -2.03
C PHE A 135 5.94 23.49 -3.45
N GLN A 136 5.82 22.18 -3.67
CA GLN A 136 5.60 21.56 -4.97
C GLN A 136 4.12 21.32 -5.31
N SER A 137 3.21 21.33 -4.34
CA SER A 137 1.76 21.37 -4.59
C SER A 137 1.23 22.79 -4.82
N SER A 138 2.06 23.81 -4.61
CA SER A 138 1.75 25.20 -4.94
C SER A 138 2.02 25.51 -6.41
N LEU A 139 1.07 26.20 -7.06
CA LEU A 139 1.25 26.80 -8.40
C LEU A 139 2.41 27.82 -8.45
N ASP A 140 2.91 28.27 -7.28
CA ASP A 140 3.99 29.25 -7.13
C ASP A 140 5.40 28.61 -7.07
N ALA A 141 5.55 27.31 -7.38
CA ALA A 141 6.81 26.54 -7.33
C ALA A 141 7.96 27.08 -8.23
N GLY A 142 7.73 28.17 -8.96
CA GLY A 142 8.69 28.81 -9.86
C GLY A 142 9.34 30.10 -9.37
N TYR A 143 8.90 30.74 -8.28
CA TYR A 143 9.39 32.09 -7.95
C TYR A 143 9.57 32.36 -6.45
N GLY A 144 10.68 31.87 -5.88
CA GLY A 144 11.46 32.55 -4.82
C GLY A 144 10.74 33.03 -3.54
N ARG A 145 9.54 32.54 -3.22
CA ARG A 145 8.82 32.91 -2.00
C ARG A 145 9.13 31.95 -0.86
N GLU A 146 9.37 32.52 0.32
CA GLU A 146 9.63 31.75 1.54
C GLU A 146 8.39 31.00 2.02
N GLN A 147 8.65 29.87 2.67
CA GLN A 147 7.68 28.91 3.17
C GLN A 147 6.82 29.53 4.29
N ASP A 148 5.60 29.97 3.97
CA ASP A 148 4.66 30.50 4.97
C ASP A 148 3.92 29.36 5.69
N SER A 149 4.01 29.37 7.02
CA SER A 149 3.40 28.42 7.95
C SER A 149 1.88 28.50 7.99
N THR A 150 1.26 29.52 7.38
CA THR A 150 -0.20 29.67 7.25
C THR A 150 -0.83 28.60 6.34
N THR A 151 -0.03 27.96 5.48
CA THR A 151 -0.46 26.86 4.58
C THR A 151 -0.63 25.51 5.28
N ALA A 152 -0.08 25.34 6.49
CA ALA A 152 -0.12 24.08 7.27
C ALA A 152 -1.47 23.78 7.94
N ALA A 153 -2.50 24.61 7.73
CA ALA A 153 -3.80 24.47 8.38
C ALA A 153 -4.75 23.48 7.68
N TYR A 154 -4.48 23.11 6.42
CA TYR A 154 -5.36 22.25 5.64
C TYR A 154 -5.00 20.76 5.78
N ASN A 155 -5.11 20.27 7.01
CA ASN A 155 -5.26 18.83 7.20
C ASN A 155 -6.64 18.43 6.65
N MET A 156 -6.72 17.71 5.52
CA MET A 156 -8.00 17.24 4.94
C MET A 156 -8.90 16.52 5.96
N TYR A 157 -8.29 15.87 6.96
CA TYR A 157 -8.98 15.19 8.05
C TYR A 157 -8.38 15.59 9.41
N ASN A 158 -9.25 15.81 10.42
CA ASN A 158 -8.83 15.98 11.81
C ASN A 158 -8.48 14.63 12.46
N ALA A 159 -7.40 14.03 11.98
CA ALA A 159 -6.87 12.76 12.46
C ALA A 159 -5.80 12.91 13.53
N SER A 160 -5.60 11.85 14.31
CA SER A 160 -4.56 11.80 15.34
C SER A 160 -3.17 11.98 14.74
N LYS A 161 -2.45 13.01 15.18
CA LYS A 161 -1.06 13.24 14.80
C LYS A 161 -0.16 12.51 15.80
N LYS A 162 0.60 11.53 15.31
CA LYS A 162 1.60 10.83 16.11
C LYS A 162 2.90 11.63 16.07
N LYS A 163 3.41 12.03 17.22
CA LYS A 163 4.72 12.69 17.34
C LYS A 163 5.65 11.82 18.15
N PHE A 164 6.84 11.60 17.60
CA PHE A 164 7.91 10.86 18.26
C PHE A 164 8.96 11.85 18.71
N ILE A 165 9.32 11.78 19.99
CA ILE A 165 10.44 12.54 20.55
C ILE A 165 11.51 11.52 20.93
N VAL A 166 12.71 11.71 20.42
CA VAL A 166 13.87 10.92 20.85
C VAL A 166 14.48 11.63 22.05
N ASP A 167 14.54 10.96 23.20
CA ASP A 167 15.19 11.53 24.38
C ASP A 167 16.73 11.55 24.24
N SER A 168 17.41 12.23 25.16
CA SER A 168 18.89 12.29 25.18
C SER A 168 19.58 10.94 25.37
N ARG A 169 18.82 9.88 25.69
CA ARG A 169 19.29 8.50 25.84
C ARG A 169 18.89 7.63 24.63
N GLY A 170 18.41 8.22 23.55
CA GLY A 170 18.04 7.52 22.32
C GLY A 170 16.71 6.74 22.38
N ARG A 171 15.90 6.93 23.42
CA ARG A 171 14.60 6.26 23.54
C ARG A 171 13.53 7.04 22.78
N VAL A 172 12.73 6.33 21.99
CA VAL A 172 11.59 6.90 21.25
C VAL A 172 10.38 6.98 22.18
N ILE A 173 9.93 8.20 22.47
CA ILE A 173 8.73 8.48 23.27
C ILE A 173 7.61 8.91 22.32
N LEU A 174 6.50 8.15 22.31
CA LEU A 174 5.29 8.55 21.60
C LEU A 174 4.54 9.61 22.42
N GLN A 175 4.49 10.83 21.91
CA GLN A 175 3.68 11.89 22.49
C GLN A 175 2.21 11.64 22.13
N LYS A 176 1.36 11.54 23.16
CA LYS A 176 -0.09 11.48 22.96
C LYS A 176 -0.60 12.80 22.39
N ASP A 177 -1.49 12.69 21.42
CA ASP A 177 -2.17 13.84 20.85
C ASP A 177 -3.14 14.43 21.87
N THR A 178 -2.95 15.71 22.22
CA THR A 178 -3.77 16.40 23.23
C THR A 178 -5.02 17.02 22.65
N LYS A 179 -5.16 17.07 21.32
CA LYS A 179 -6.33 17.63 20.64
C LYS A 179 -7.42 16.57 20.46
N MET A 180 -8.67 17.01 20.51
CA MET A 180 -9.81 16.15 20.17
C MET A 180 -9.81 15.86 18.66
N ARG A 181 -9.79 14.57 18.30
CA ARG A 181 -9.75 14.09 16.91
C ARG A 181 -11.07 13.45 16.54
N THR A 182 -11.53 13.70 15.32
CA THR A 182 -12.82 13.22 14.84
C THR A 182 -12.71 11.99 13.95
N THR A 183 -11.52 11.68 13.44
CA THR A 183 -11.30 10.56 12.51
C THR A 183 -9.94 9.89 12.67
N LYS A 184 -9.82 8.67 12.16
CA LYS A 184 -8.56 7.92 12.06
C LYS A 184 -7.97 7.95 10.64
N ILE A 185 -8.62 8.63 9.69
CA ILE A 185 -8.20 8.70 8.30
C ILE A 185 -7.09 9.74 8.17
N SER A 186 -5.91 9.29 7.77
CA SER A 186 -4.71 10.10 7.62
C SER A 186 -3.89 9.64 6.41
N ASP A 187 -2.70 10.20 6.22
CA ASP A 187 -1.80 9.86 5.10
C ASP A 187 -1.08 8.52 5.28
N GLU A 188 -1.24 7.90 6.46
CA GLU A 188 -0.76 6.57 6.81
C GLU A 188 -1.82 5.47 6.62
N VAL A 189 -3.04 5.84 6.22
CA VAL A 189 -4.10 4.87 5.97
C VAL A 189 -4.10 4.49 4.49
N ARG A 190 -3.90 3.20 4.20
CA ARG A 190 -3.84 2.69 2.82
C ARG A 190 -5.07 1.90 2.46
N VAL A 191 -5.36 1.89 1.16
CA VAL A 191 -6.41 1.04 0.59
C VAL A 191 -5.93 -0.40 0.59
N VAL A 192 -6.87 -1.29 0.87
CA VAL A 192 -6.70 -2.73 0.72
C VAL A 192 -7.73 -3.20 -0.30
N LYS A 193 -7.28 -3.92 -1.31
CA LYS A 193 -8.10 -4.43 -2.42
C LYS A 193 -8.17 -5.94 -2.38
N GLY A 194 -9.20 -6.50 -3.01
CA GLY A 194 -9.46 -7.94 -3.06
C GLY A 194 -10.06 -8.51 -1.78
N GLY A 195 -10.45 -9.79 -1.86
CA GLY A 195 -11.01 -10.55 -0.75
C GLY A 195 -9.99 -11.42 -0.04
N SER A 196 -10.25 -11.74 1.23
CA SER A 196 -9.57 -12.80 1.97
C SER A 196 -10.55 -13.92 2.33
N TRP A 197 -10.03 -15.02 2.87
CA TRP A 197 -10.82 -16.12 3.41
C TRP A 197 -11.76 -15.71 4.57
N LEU A 198 -11.52 -14.55 5.21
CA LEU A 198 -12.42 -13.99 6.24
C LEU A 198 -13.58 -13.19 5.66
N ASP A 199 -13.50 -12.81 4.39
CA ASP A 199 -14.38 -11.85 3.78
C ASP A 199 -15.52 -12.51 3.02
N THR A 200 -16.66 -11.86 3.01
CA THR A 200 -17.81 -12.25 2.17
C THR A 200 -17.65 -11.77 0.74
N ALA A 201 -18.45 -12.33 -0.18
CA ALA A 201 -18.51 -11.97 -1.60
C ALA A 201 -18.49 -10.45 -1.88
N TYR A 202 -19.07 -9.63 -0.99
CA TYR A 202 -19.01 -8.17 -1.06
C TYR A 202 -17.58 -7.63 -1.27
N TRP A 203 -16.57 -8.14 -0.56
CA TRP A 203 -15.20 -7.60 -0.65
C TRP A 203 -14.40 -8.13 -1.86
N LEU A 204 -14.96 -9.06 -2.63
CA LEU A 204 -14.34 -9.57 -3.85
C LEU A 204 -14.65 -8.68 -5.06
N ASP A 205 -15.64 -7.80 -4.96
CA ASP A 205 -15.92 -6.82 -6.00
C ASP A 205 -14.74 -5.83 -6.13
N PRO A 206 -14.14 -5.70 -7.33
CA PRO A 206 -13.00 -4.81 -7.58
C PRO A 206 -13.32 -3.35 -7.29
N GLY A 207 -14.60 -2.94 -7.30
CA GLY A 207 -15.04 -1.61 -6.93
C GLY A 207 -14.90 -1.34 -5.43
N GLN A 208 -15.00 -2.36 -4.58
CA GLN A 208 -14.94 -2.16 -3.14
C GLN A 208 -13.55 -1.73 -2.68
N ARG A 209 -13.54 -0.84 -1.67
CA ARG A 209 -12.33 -0.29 -1.05
C ARG A 209 -12.52 -0.38 0.45
N ARG A 210 -11.68 -1.18 1.10
CA ARG A 210 -11.45 -1.08 2.54
C ARG A 210 -10.10 -0.45 2.79
N PHE A 211 -9.84 -0.13 4.05
CA PHE A 211 -8.64 0.57 4.43
C PHE A 211 -8.16 0.14 5.80
N LYS A 212 -6.85 0.22 5.99
CA LYS A 212 -6.16 -0.09 7.25
C LYS A 212 -4.94 0.83 7.41
N ASP A 213 -4.49 0.97 8.64
CA ASP A 213 -3.26 1.70 8.98
C ASP A 213 -2.06 0.90 8.47
N GLU A 214 -1.22 1.50 7.64
CA GLU A 214 -0.06 0.87 7.00
C GLU A 214 0.96 0.32 7.99
N SER A 215 0.98 0.85 9.22
CA SER A 215 1.90 0.39 10.27
C SER A 215 1.51 -0.95 10.89
N ARG A 216 0.30 -1.45 10.63
CA ARG A 216 -0.23 -2.67 11.25
C ARG A 216 -0.28 -3.84 10.29
N GLY A 217 0.24 -4.99 10.73
CA GLY A 217 0.05 -6.26 10.04
C GLY A 217 -1.32 -6.88 10.33
N PHE A 218 -1.91 -7.54 9.34
CA PHE A 218 -3.16 -8.29 9.48
C PHE A 218 -2.97 -9.66 8.84
N GLY A 219 -3.34 -10.74 9.53
CA GLY A 219 -3.10 -12.12 9.04
C GLY A 219 -3.88 -12.51 7.78
N TRP A 220 -4.83 -11.69 7.35
CA TRP A 220 -5.62 -11.88 6.13
C TRP A 220 -5.19 -10.97 4.98
N ILE A 221 -4.27 -10.02 5.21
CA ILE A 221 -3.70 -9.15 4.17
C ILE A 221 -2.32 -9.68 3.80
N GLY A 222 -2.11 -9.88 2.51
CA GLY A 222 -0.84 -10.30 1.94
C GLY A 222 -0.31 -9.34 0.88
N PHE A 223 0.58 -9.85 0.05
CA PHE A 223 1.14 -9.17 -1.11
C PHE A 223 1.19 -10.14 -2.28
N ARG A 224 0.92 -9.64 -3.49
CA ARG A 224 1.26 -10.31 -4.74
C ARG A 224 2.39 -9.56 -5.39
N VAL A 225 3.39 -10.29 -5.86
CA VAL A 225 4.46 -9.71 -6.66
C VAL A 225 4.07 -9.85 -8.12
N ALA A 226 3.98 -8.72 -8.81
CA ALA A 226 3.94 -8.68 -10.26
C ALA A 226 5.34 -8.33 -10.77
N GLN A 227 5.68 -8.88 -11.92
CA GLN A 227 6.90 -8.54 -12.65
C GLN A 227 6.51 -8.27 -14.09
N ASP A 228 7.19 -7.32 -14.73
CA ASP A 228 7.06 -7.10 -16.16
C ASP A 228 7.29 -8.41 -16.91
N ALA A 229 6.30 -8.76 -17.74
CA ALA A 229 6.43 -9.86 -18.65
C ALA A 229 7.56 -9.50 -19.62
N LYS A 230 8.74 -10.09 -19.41
CA LYS A 230 9.79 -10.09 -20.43
C LYS A 230 9.24 -10.90 -21.58
N SER A 231 8.68 -10.21 -22.58
CA SER A 231 8.31 -10.83 -23.84
C SER A 231 9.58 -11.47 -24.42
N GLN A 232 9.74 -12.76 -24.20
CA GLN A 232 10.54 -13.58 -25.07
C GLN A 232 9.69 -13.69 -26.32
N ASN A 233 9.84 -12.72 -27.22
CA ASN A 233 9.44 -12.86 -28.61
C ASN A 233 10.31 -13.98 -29.22
N LYS A 234 10.12 -15.21 -28.76
CA LYS A 234 10.39 -16.40 -29.56
C LYS A 234 9.28 -16.39 -30.57
N GLY A 235 9.59 -15.83 -31.74
CA GLY A 235 8.63 -15.71 -32.83
C GLY A 235 7.81 -16.99 -32.94
N ARG A 236 6.48 -16.84 -33.09
CA ARG A 236 5.64 -17.93 -33.57
C ARG A 236 6.24 -18.42 -34.88
N THR A 237 7.02 -19.50 -34.85
CA THR A 237 7.27 -20.31 -36.03
C THR A 237 5.97 -21.04 -36.34
N LYS A 238 5.47 -20.81 -37.56
CA LYS A 238 4.17 -21.22 -38.09
C LYS A 238 3.77 -22.67 -37.78
N ARG A 239 2.49 -22.85 -37.48
CA ARG A 239 1.59 -23.59 -38.37
C ARG A 239 0.20 -22.98 -38.29
#